data_AF-A0A5A5RD85-F1
#
_entry.id   AF-A0A5A5RD85-F1
#
_cell.length_a   1.000
_cell.length_b   1.000
_cell.length_c   1.000
_cell.angle_alpha   90.00
_cell.angle_beta   90.00
_cell.angle_gamma   90.00
#
_symmetry.space_group_name_H-M   'P 1'
#
loop_
_entity.id
_entity.type
_entity.pdbx_description
1 polymer ?
#
loop_
_entity_poly.entity_id
_entity_poly.type
_entity_poly.pdbx_seq_one_letter_code
_entity_poly.pdbx_strand_id
1 'polypeptide(L)' 'MNQTTANYDEPWKEALSEYFEAFLHFFFPEVHQLISYQLSVISYQLRVISYQ' A
#
# COMPACT_ATOMS: atom_id res chain seq x y z
N MET A 1 -5.03 -21.67 34.47
CA MET A 1 -4.32 -21.70 33.17
C MET A 1 -4.72 -20.45 32.42
N ASN A 2 -3.80 -19.50 32.21
CA ASN A 2 -4.09 -18.33 31.36
C ASN A 2 -4.14 -18.81 29.92
N GLN A 3 -5.28 -18.66 29.26
CA GLN A 3 -5.43 -18.98 27.85
C GLN A 3 -4.64 -17.95 27.05
N THR A 4 -3.49 -18.34 26.51
CA THR A 4 -2.77 -17.52 25.53
C THR A 4 -3.56 -17.57 24.23
N THR A 5 -4.45 -16.61 24.02
CA THR A 5 -5.17 -16.44 22.76
C THR A 5 -4.16 -16.04 21.69
N ALA A 6 -3.83 -16.96 20.79
CA ALA A 6 -3.02 -16.64 19.62
C ALA A 6 -3.78 -15.60 18.77
N ASN A 7 -3.15 -14.46 18.51
CA ASN A 7 -3.72 -13.41 17.68
C ASN A 7 -3.52 -13.77 16.21
N TYR A 8 -4.56 -14.36 15.61
CA TYR A 8 -4.54 -14.78 14.21
C TYR A 8 -4.88 -13.66 13.22
N ASP A 9 -5.27 -12.48 13.70
CA ASP A 9 -5.72 -11.37 12.84
C ASP A 9 -4.60 -10.44 12.38
N GLU A 10 -3.46 -10.44 13.05
CA GLU A 10 -2.33 -9.56 12.69
C GLU A 10 -1.50 -10.09 11.51
N PRO A 11 -1.18 -11.40 11.41
CA PRO A 11 -0.27 -11.90 10.37
C PRO A 11 -0.75 -11.64 8.93
N TRP A 12 -2.06 -11.71 8.67
CA TRP A 12 -2.59 -11.50 7.33
C TRP A 12 -2.60 -10.02 6.94
N LYS A 13 -2.76 -9.10 7.90
CA LYS A 13 -2.68 -7.65 7.66
C LYS A 13 -1.25 -7.23 7.36
N GLU A 14 -0.30 -7.78 8.10
CA GLU A 14 1.13 -7.58 7.87
C GLU A 14 1.53 -8.07 6.48
N ALA A 15 1.12 -9.28 6.11
CA ALA A 15 1.38 -9.83 4.78
C ALA A 15 0.76 -8.98 3.66
N LEU A 16 -0.47 -8.49 3.82
CA LEU A 16 -1.04 -7.57 2.83
C LEU A 16 -0.22 -6.29 2.73
N SER A 17 0.19 -5.71 3.86
CA SER A 17 0.98 -4.47 3.85
C SER A 17 2.35 -4.67 3.19
N GLU A 18 2.98 -5.82 3.40
CA GLU A 18 4.32 -6.14 2.87
C GLU A 18 4.28 -6.53 1.38
N TYR A 19 3.30 -7.33 0.96
CA TYR A 19 3.30 -7.95 -0.37
C TYR A 19 2.37 -7.30 -1.39
N PHE A 20 1.44 -6.42 -0.99
CA PHE A 20 0.42 -5.90 -1.91
C PHE A 20 1.01 -5.13 -3.10
N GLU A 21 2.05 -4.32 -2.88
CA GLU A 21 2.71 -3.59 -3.97
C GLU A 21 3.39 -4.55 -4.95
N ALA A 22 4.21 -5.49 -4.45
CA ALA A 22 4.88 -6.49 -5.27
C ALA A 22 3.88 -7.38 -6.03
N PHE A 23 2.75 -7.71 -5.39
CA PHE A 23 1.65 -8.46 -6.00
C PHE A 23 1.04 -7.69 -7.19
N LEU A 24 0.68 -6.42 -7.00
CA LEU A 24 0.13 -5.59 -8.08
C LEU A 24 1.14 -5.41 -9.21
N HIS A 25 2.41 -5.17 -8.89
CA HIS A 25 3.46 -5.02 -9.88
C HIS A 25 3.64 -6.29 -10.73
N PHE A 26 3.58 -7.47 -10.11
CA PHE A 26 3.79 -8.74 -10.81
C PHE A 26 2.58 -9.20 -11.62
N PHE A 27 1.37 -9.13 -11.06
CA PHE A 27 0.17 -9.68 -11.70
C PHE A 27 -0.62 -8.63 -12.52
N PHE A 28 -0.49 -7.33 -12.20
CA PHE A 28 -1.28 -6.24 -12.79
C PHE A 28 -0.41 -5.01 -13.11
N PRO A 29 0.60 -5.14 -13.98
CA PRO A 29 1.59 -4.09 -14.21
C PRO A 29 0.97 -2.76 -14.69
N GLU A 30 -0.08 -2.81 -15.53
CA GLU A 30 -0.76 -1.59 -16.00
C GLU A 30 -1.51 -0.88 -14.88
N VAL A 31 -2.17 -1.65 -13.99
CA VAL A 31 -2.88 -1.09 -12.83
C VAL A 31 -1.89 -0.46 -11.86
N HIS A 32 -0.78 -1.15 -11.59
CA HIS A 32 0.31 -0.64 -10.77
C HIS A 32 0.83 0.70 -11.34
N GLN A 33 1.10 0.77 -12.65
CA GLN A 33 1.56 1.98 -13.31
C GLN A 33 0.55 3.14 -13.22
N LEU A 34 -0.74 2.88 -13.40
CA LEU A 34 -1.79 3.90 -13.27
C LEU A 34 -1.85 4.48 -11.85
N ILE A 35 -1.76 3.62 -10.83
CA ILE A 35 -1.72 4.03 -9.43
C ILE A 35 -0.48 4.89 -9.16
N SER A 36 0.71 4.45 -9.58
CA SER A 36 1.95 5.21 -9.41
C SER A 36 1.88 6.59 -10.07
N TYR A 37 1.33 6.66 -11.29
CA TYR A 37 1.16 7.92 -12.00
C TYR A 37 0.20 8.87 -11.26
N GLN A 38 -0.95 8.37 -10.82
CA GLN A 38 -1.91 9.18 -10.07
C GLN A 38 -1.32 9.73 -8.77
N LEU A 39 -0.57 8.92 -8.02
CA LEU A 39 0.13 9.35 -6.81
C LEU A 39 1.18 10.42 -7.10
N SER A 40 1.92 10.29 -8.22
CA SER A 40 2.89 11.29 -8.67
C SER A 40 2.22 12.64 -8.95
N VAL A 41 1.09 12.63 -9.68
CA VAL A 41 0.31 13.84 -9.99
C VAL A 41 -0.18 14.50 -8.71
N ILE A 42 -0.79 13.75 -7.79
CA ILE A 42 -1.29 14.29 -6.52
C ILE A 42 -0.14 14.90 -5.70
N SER A 43 0.99 14.20 -5.61
CA SER A 43 2.18 14.67 -4.90
C SER A 43 2.69 15.99 -5.48
N TYR A 44 2.70 16.11 -6.81
CA TYR A 44 3.07 17.35 -7.49
C TYR A 44 2.10 18.49 -7.19
N GLN A 45 0.79 18.25 -7.26
CA GLN A 45 -0.22 19.28 -6.96
C GLN A 45 -0.11 19.78 -5.52
N LEU A 46 0.05 18.87 -4.56
CA LEU A 46 0.26 19.23 -3.15
C LEU A 46 1.52 20.06 -2.95
N ARG A 47 2.62 19.68 -3.64
CA ARG A 47 3.86 20.45 -3.63
C ARG A 47 3.66 21.86 -4.17
N VAL A 48 2.95 22.01 -5.29
CA VAL A 48 2.70 23.33 -5.91
C VAL A 48 1.90 24.23 -4.96
N ILE A 49 0.84 23.71 -4.35
CA ILE A 49 0.01 24.45 -3.38
C ILE A 49 0.84 24.86 -2.16
N SER A 50 1.73 24.00 -1.67
CA SER A 50 2.58 24.31 -0.51
C SER A 50 3.58 25.45 -0.75
N TYR A 51 3.85 25.82 -2.01
CA TYR A 51 4.76 26.91 -2.37
C TYR A 51 4.05 28.22 -2.72
N GLN A 52 2.71 28.26 -2.72
CA GLN A 52 1.90 29.46 -2.89
C GLN A 52 1.49 30.04 -1.53
#